data_AF-A0A925M7A3-F1
#
_entry.id   AF-A0A925M7A3-F1
#
_cell.length_a   1.000
_cell.length_b   1.000
_cell.length_c   1.000
_cell.angle_alpha   90.00
_cell.angle_beta   90.00
_cell.angle_gamma   90.00
#
_symmetry.space_group_name_H-M   'P 1'
#
loop_
_entity.id
_entity.type
_entity.pdbx_description
1 polymer ?
#
loop_
_entity_poly.entity_id
_entity_poly.type
_entity_poly.pdbx_seq_one_letter_code
_entity_poly.pdbx_strand_id
1 'polypeptide(L)'
;MKYSILQACLWLLALLNLTPVVSGCSPLNSIAATENVDPSPSLESHDLSTASARSVAAKRLWSGDLSGFDWRSQWYLLKQSSWGWENVTIIDDPEFSHVLRVRYPAGSASPTVHRETGAPLGGAQFYASLNLPPQDSLRLSYYVRFSEGFDFVKGGKLPGLFGGTATSGGDNPDGANGFSTRFMWRREGQGEVYAYLPNSTNYGTSIGRGNWHFIPGTWHHLEQQVDLNHPEKGDGRVQVWLDGKKVLDQSRLQFRTTETLKIEGIFFSTFFGGNDSSWATPKDITVDFANFSVEQ
;
A
#
# COMPACT_ATOMS: atom_id res chain seq x y z
N MET A 1 -11.14 55.45 -8.34
CA MET A 1 -11.98 54.94 -9.45
C MET A 1 -12.35 53.51 -9.06
N LYS A 2 -13.53 53.21 -8.49
CA LYS A 2 -14.82 52.88 -9.17
C LYS A 2 -14.56 51.95 -10.38
N TYR A 3 -14.99 50.69 -10.42
CA TYR A 3 -16.37 50.20 -10.29
C TYR A 3 -16.50 48.76 -9.77
N SER A 4 -17.63 48.54 -9.09
CA SER A 4 -18.29 47.28 -8.70
C SER A 4 -19.07 46.67 -9.88
N ILE A 5 -19.41 45.37 -9.85
CA ILE A 5 -20.76 44.85 -10.13
C ILE A 5 -20.94 43.43 -9.53
N LEU A 6 -22.04 43.30 -8.78
CA LEU A 6 -22.71 42.11 -8.22
C LEU A 6 -23.32 41.22 -9.32
N GLN A 7 -23.47 39.92 -9.06
CA GLN A 7 -24.78 39.27 -9.27
C GLN A 7 -24.93 37.93 -8.51
N ALA A 8 -26.01 37.86 -7.74
CA ALA A 8 -26.55 36.68 -7.06
C ALA A 8 -27.63 36.02 -7.93
N CYS A 9 -27.85 34.71 -7.78
CA CYS A 9 -29.10 34.05 -8.17
C CYS A 9 -29.41 32.86 -7.23
N LEU A 10 -30.53 33.00 -6.52
CA LEU A 10 -31.29 31.97 -5.80
C LEU A 10 -32.00 31.02 -6.77
N TRP A 11 -32.05 29.73 -6.47
CA TRP A 11 -33.15 28.79 -6.82
C TRP A 11 -33.21 27.70 -5.73
N LEU A 12 -34.14 27.76 -4.77
CA LEU A 12 -35.51 27.19 -4.71
C LEU A 12 -35.57 25.74 -4.22
N LEU A 13 -36.17 25.54 -3.03
CA LEU A 13 -36.59 24.26 -2.45
C LEU A 13 -37.73 23.62 -3.24
N ALA A 14 -37.74 22.29 -3.33
CA ALA A 14 -38.96 21.51 -3.53
C ALA A 14 -38.92 20.24 -2.65
N LEU A 15 -39.77 20.24 -1.63
CA LEU A 15 -40.21 19.07 -0.85
C LEU A 15 -41.40 18.45 -1.57
N LEU A 16 -41.42 17.12 -1.73
CA LEU A 16 -42.64 16.35 -1.99
C LEU A 16 -42.52 14.97 -1.35
N ASN A 17 -43.28 14.78 -0.27
CA ASN A 17 -43.67 13.49 0.28
C ASN A 17 -44.66 12.81 -0.66
N LEU A 18 -44.58 11.49 -0.82
CA LEU A 18 -45.72 10.62 -1.10
C LEU A 18 -45.43 9.18 -0.60
N THR A 19 -46.51 8.58 -0.10
CA THR A 19 -46.71 7.45 0.82
C THR A 19 -46.35 6.04 0.31
N PRO A 20 -46.25 5.04 1.21
CA PRO A 20 -45.98 3.65 0.85
C PRO A 20 -47.25 2.92 0.41
N VAL A 21 -47.12 1.99 -0.55
CA VAL A 21 -48.17 1.02 -0.88
C VAL A 21 -47.91 -0.26 -0.10
N VAL A 22 -48.88 -0.64 0.72
CA VAL A 22 -49.01 -1.94 1.38
C VAL A 22 -50.02 -2.78 0.60
N SER A 23 -49.66 -4.02 0.29
CA SER A 23 -50.54 -5.16 -0.04
C SER A 23 -49.70 -6.41 0.25
N GLY A 24 -50.05 -7.40 1.07
CA GLY A 24 -51.31 -7.75 1.70
C GLY A 24 -51.82 -9.10 1.16
N CYS A 25 -51.38 -10.21 1.78
CA CYS A 25 -52.02 -11.56 1.85
C CYS A 25 -52.19 -12.34 0.52
N SER A 26 -52.05 -13.68 0.42
CA SER A 26 -52.33 -14.79 1.35
C SER A 26 -51.63 -16.10 0.90
N PRO A 27 -51.60 -17.14 1.76
CA PRO A 27 -50.83 -18.37 1.57
C PRO A 27 -51.66 -19.51 0.94
N LEU A 28 -50.97 -20.55 0.45
CA LEU A 28 -51.56 -21.85 0.13
C LEU A 28 -50.79 -22.98 0.84
N ASN A 29 -51.59 -23.84 1.45
CA ASN A 29 -51.26 -24.88 2.41
C ASN A 29 -51.19 -26.26 1.75
N SER A 30 -50.60 -27.20 2.49
CA SER A 30 -50.66 -28.68 2.39
C SER A 30 -49.80 -29.30 1.27
N ILE A 31 -49.10 -30.42 1.48
CA ILE A 31 -49.62 -31.72 1.91
C ILE A 31 -48.58 -32.57 2.68
N ALA A 32 -49.11 -33.21 3.73
CA ALA A 32 -48.81 -34.48 4.41
C ALA A 32 -47.43 -35.17 4.39
N ALA A 33 -47.06 -35.59 5.60
CA ALA A 33 -46.08 -36.60 5.95
C ALA A 33 -46.58 -38.04 5.66
N THR A 34 -45.64 -38.93 5.32
CA THR A 34 -45.73 -40.37 5.60
C THR A 34 -44.34 -40.88 5.97
N GLU A 35 -44.24 -41.46 7.17
CA GLU A 35 -43.14 -42.31 7.61
C GLU A 35 -43.02 -43.55 6.72
N ASN A 36 -41.81 -44.04 6.50
CA ASN A 36 -41.54 -45.48 6.44
C ASN A 36 -40.05 -45.78 6.70
N VAL A 37 -39.87 -46.89 7.40
CA VAL A 37 -38.66 -47.39 8.04
C VAL A 37 -37.70 -48.06 7.04
N ASP A 38 -36.42 -47.98 7.40
CA ASP A 38 -35.17 -48.57 6.86
C ASP A 38 -35.29 -50.03 6.33
N PRO A 39 -34.41 -50.45 5.40
CA PRO A 39 -33.14 -51.01 5.87
C PRO A 39 -31.90 -50.63 5.05
N SER A 40 -30.77 -50.56 5.76
CA SER A 40 -29.41 -50.37 5.26
C SER A 40 -29.02 -51.32 4.12
N PRO A 41 -28.08 -50.92 3.26
CA PRO A 41 -26.79 -51.61 3.31
C PRO A 41 -25.55 -50.71 3.10
N SER A 42 -24.42 -51.26 3.55
CA SER A 42 -23.02 -50.97 3.19
C SER A 42 -22.43 -49.59 3.53
N LEU A 43 -21.66 -49.59 4.63
CA LEU A 43 -20.58 -48.67 4.92
C LEU A 43 -19.47 -48.83 3.87
N GLU A 44 -19.41 -47.92 2.90
CA GLU A 44 -18.15 -47.55 2.24
C GLU A 44 -17.67 -46.23 2.82
N SER A 45 -16.60 -46.30 3.59
CA SER A 45 -15.89 -45.13 4.12
C SER A 45 -15.23 -44.38 2.97
N HIS A 46 -15.92 -43.38 2.43
CA HIS A 46 -15.26 -42.32 1.69
C HIS A 46 -14.38 -41.55 2.68
N ASP A 47 -13.09 -41.88 2.62
CA ASP A 47 -12.01 -41.16 3.26
C ASP A 47 -12.00 -39.72 2.70
N LEU A 48 -12.81 -38.86 3.33
CA LEU A 48 -12.68 -37.42 3.21
C LEU A 48 -11.38 -37.05 3.90
N SER A 49 -10.29 -37.25 3.16
CA SER A 49 -9.01 -36.61 3.42
C SER A 49 -9.27 -35.10 3.44
N THR A 50 -9.48 -34.59 4.64
CA THR A 50 -9.29 -33.19 4.95
C THR A 50 -7.83 -32.90 4.64
N ALA A 51 -7.56 -32.44 3.42
CA ALA A 51 -6.34 -31.76 3.09
C ALA A 51 -6.28 -30.52 3.98
N SER A 52 -5.72 -30.71 5.18
CA SER A 52 -5.20 -29.64 6.00
C SER A 52 -4.30 -28.83 5.09
N ALA A 53 -4.78 -27.69 4.62
CA ALA A 53 -3.96 -26.67 4.00
C ALA A 53 -2.96 -26.24 5.07
N ARG A 54 -1.85 -26.96 5.15
CA ARG A 54 -0.66 -26.51 5.85
C ARG A 54 -0.31 -25.22 5.15
N SER A 55 -0.52 -24.08 5.82
CA SER A 55 0.17 -22.86 5.43
C SER A 55 1.65 -23.22 5.46
N VAL A 56 2.27 -23.35 4.30
CA VAL A 56 3.72 -23.35 4.23
C VAL A 56 4.10 -22.02 4.86
N ALA A 57 4.74 -22.06 6.02
CA ALA A 57 5.22 -20.83 6.65
C ALA A 57 6.13 -20.15 5.63
N ALA A 58 5.82 -18.89 5.30
CA ALA A 58 6.61 -18.13 4.35
C ALA A 58 8.08 -18.16 4.78
N LYS A 59 8.99 -18.40 3.84
CA LYS A 59 10.41 -18.51 4.17
C LYS A 59 10.96 -17.10 4.28
N ARG A 60 11.36 -16.70 5.49
CA ARG A 60 12.08 -15.44 5.67
C ARG A 60 13.41 -15.46 4.94
N LEU A 61 13.58 -14.52 4.01
CA LEU A 61 14.79 -14.35 3.21
C LEU A 61 15.71 -13.28 3.80
N TRP A 62 15.14 -12.24 4.41
CA TRP A 62 15.88 -11.13 4.99
C TRP A 62 15.08 -10.47 6.11
N SER A 63 15.78 -9.88 7.07
CA SER A 63 15.21 -8.99 8.10
C SER A 63 16.18 -7.88 8.47
N GLY A 64 15.64 -6.71 8.78
CA GLY A 64 16.38 -5.55 9.27
C GLY A 64 15.70 -4.96 10.49
N ASP A 65 16.29 -5.19 11.66
CA ASP A 65 15.83 -4.67 12.96
C ASP A 65 16.43 -3.28 13.30
N LEU A 66 17.30 -2.75 12.43
CA LEU A 66 17.95 -1.44 12.57
C LEU A 66 18.89 -1.32 13.79
N SER A 67 19.31 -2.45 14.38
CA SER A 67 20.13 -2.49 15.61
C SER A 67 21.63 -2.22 15.39
N GLY A 68 22.11 -2.23 14.15
CA GLY A 68 23.53 -2.06 13.83
C GLY A 68 24.00 -0.60 13.81
N PHE A 69 25.22 -0.34 14.30
CA PHE A 69 25.90 0.97 14.19
C PHE A 69 25.93 1.51 12.75
N ASP A 70 26.01 0.60 11.78
CA ASP A 70 25.82 0.89 10.35
C ASP A 70 24.69 0.05 9.76
N TRP A 71 23.46 0.25 10.24
CA TRP A 71 22.27 -0.42 9.71
C TRP A 71 22.15 -0.34 8.18
N ARG A 72 22.70 0.71 7.55
CA ARG A 72 22.66 0.93 6.10
C ARG A 72 23.46 -0.13 5.35
N SER A 73 24.59 -0.60 5.90
CA SER A 73 25.40 -1.66 5.29
C SER A 73 24.62 -2.97 5.11
N GLN A 74 23.66 -3.25 5.99
CA GLN A 74 22.85 -4.47 5.95
C GLN A 74 21.74 -4.44 4.88
N TRP A 75 21.44 -3.25 4.34
CA TRP A 75 20.41 -3.05 3.33
C TRP A 75 20.96 -3.12 1.90
N TYR A 76 22.29 -3.15 1.73
CA TYR A 76 22.95 -3.19 0.42
C TYR A 76 22.41 -2.10 -0.52
N LEU A 77 22.59 -0.85 -0.09
CA LEU A 77 22.06 0.31 -0.78
C LEU A 77 22.63 0.44 -2.20
N LEU A 78 21.76 0.66 -3.17
CA LEU A 78 22.17 1.00 -4.52
C LEU A 78 22.63 2.46 -4.55
N LYS A 79 23.71 2.73 -5.29
CA LYS A 79 24.30 4.08 -5.37
C LYS A 79 23.39 5.13 -6.01
N GLN A 80 22.34 4.71 -6.71
CA GLN A 80 21.45 5.59 -7.46
C GLN A 80 20.35 6.23 -6.61
N SER A 81 20.07 7.51 -6.90
CA SER A 81 18.84 8.23 -6.50
C SER A 81 18.49 8.21 -5.01
N SER A 82 19.52 8.21 -4.15
CA SER A 82 19.36 8.33 -2.69
C SER A 82 19.41 9.79 -2.23
N TRP A 83 18.53 10.19 -1.32
CA TRP A 83 18.46 11.56 -0.76
C TRP A 83 17.75 11.61 0.60
N GLY A 84 17.88 12.74 1.31
CA GLY A 84 17.15 13.01 2.56
C GLY A 84 17.75 12.31 3.78
N TRP A 85 19.04 11.98 3.76
CA TRP A 85 19.72 11.33 4.88
C TRP A 85 19.75 12.20 6.14
N GLU A 86 19.75 13.52 5.98
CA GLU A 86 19.63 14.52 7.03
C GLU A 86 18.28 14.46 7.78
N ASN A 87 17.26 13.85 7.17
CA ASN A 87 15.94 13.66 7.78
C ASN A 87 15.81 12.30 8.48
N VAL A 88 16.83 11.45 8.43
CA VAL A 88 16.78 10.07 8.90
C VAL A 88 17.59 9.93 10.18
N THR A 89 16.99 9.39 11.23
CA THR A 89 17.66 9.14 12.51
C THR A 89 17.20 7.81 13.09
N ILE A 90 18.12 7.05 13.69
CA ILE A 90 17.76 5.90 14.52
C ILE A 90 17.51 6.42 15.93
N ILE A 91 16.36 6.07 16.50
CA ILE A 91 16.00 6.40 17.87
C ILE A 91 15.63 5.13 18.63
N ASP A 92 15.70 5.22 19.96
CA ASP A 92 15.19 4.15 20.82
C ASP A 92 13.65 4.18 20.89
N ASP A 93 13.04 3.01 20.86
CA ASP A 93 11.59 2.83 20.99
C ASP A 93 11.29 1.65 21.92
N PRO A 94 10.32 1.78 22.84
CA PRO A 94 10.04 0.73 23.83
C PRO A 94 9.50 -0.58 23.23
N GLU A 95 8.92 -0.56 22.04
CA GLU A 95 8.36 -1.76 21.40
C GLU A 95 9.39 -2.50 20.53
N PHE A 96 10.23 -1.74 19.80
CA PHE A 96 11.15 -2.30 18.80
C PHE A 96 12.63 -2.18 19.17
N SER A 97 12.96 -1.59 20.32
CA SER A 97 14.32 -1.16 20.72
C SER A 97 14.89 -0.07 19.82
N HIS A 98 14.90 -0.24 18.50
CA HIS A 98 15.40 0.74 17.53
C HIS A 98 14.41 0.94 16.37
N VAL A 99 14.18 2.20 16.01
CA VAL A 99 13.33 2.55 14.86
C VAL A 99 13.96 3.61 13.99
N LEU A 100 13.64 3.57 12.70
CA LEU A 100 14.02 4.56 11.71
C LEU A 100 13.00 5.70 11.73
N ARG A 101 13.36 6.82 12.36
CA ARG A 101 12.56 8.04 12.32
C ARG A 101 12.91 8.86 11.10
N VAL A 102 11.89 9.23 10.33
CA VAL A 102 12.01 10.15 9.19
C VAL A 102 11.29 11.46 9.51
N ARG A 103 11.98 12.59 9.30
CA ARG A 103 11.46 13.94 9.53
C ARG A 103 10.86 14.56 8.27
N TYR A 104 9.77 15.30 8.44
CA TYR A 104 9.13 16.11 7.41
C TYR A 104 8.91 17.51 8.00
N PRO A 105 9.80 18.48 7.70
CA PRO A 105 9.64 19.84 8.19
C PRO A 105 8.37 20.51 7.66
N ALA A 106 7.80 21.44 8.41
CA ALA A 106 6.67 22.26 7.96
C ALA A 106 6.98 22.92 6.59
N GLY A 107 6.03 22.88 5.67
CA GLY A 107 6.19 23.36 4.30
C GLY A 107 6.85 22.36 3.34
N SER A 108 7.37 21.22 3.83
CA SER A 108 7.94 20.20 2.96
C SER A 108 6.88 19.41 2.19
N ALA A 109 7.16 19.17 0.91
CA ALA A 109 6.39 18.33 0.01
C ALA A 109 7.35 17.39 -0.75
N SER A 110 7.22 17.28 -2.08
CA SER A 110 8.08 16.40 -2.87
C SER A 110 9.45 17.02 -3.12
N PRO A 111 10.46 16.20 -3.49
CA PRO A 111 11.74 16.73 -3.96
C PRO A 111 11.61 17.70 -5.15
N THR A 112 10.55 17.55 -5.96
CA THR A 112 10.26 18.51 -7.04
C THR A 112 9.90 19.88 -6.48
N VAL A 113 8.98 19.95 -5.50
CA VAL A 113 8.61 21.22 -4.84
C VAL A 113 9.82 21.86 -4.17
N HIS A 114 10.64 21.07 -3.47
CA HIS A 114 11.89 21.57 -2.87
C HIS A 114 12.78 22.26 -3.91
N ARG A 115 13.05 21.60 -5.05
CA ARG A 115 13.89 22.16 -6.12
C ARG A 115 13.30 23.40 -6.78
N GLU A 116 11.98 23.43 -6.96
CA GLU A 116 11.30 24.51 -7.69
C GLU A 116 11.05 25.75 -6.83
N THR A 117 10.83 25.59 -5.52
CA THR A 117 10.41 26.69 -4.64
C THR A 117 11.38 27.00 -3.51
N GLY A 118 12.39 26.15 -3.26
CA GLY A 118 13.28 26.27 -2.11
C GLY A 118 12.62 25.91 -0.77
N ALA A 119 11.45 25.25 -0.78
CA ALA A 119 10.81 24.75 0.43
C ALA A 119 11.71 23.71 1.13
N PRO A 120 11.62 23.49 2.46
CA PRO A 120 12.40 22.47 3.14
C PRO A 120 12.26 21.08 2.50
N LEU A 121 13.36 20.33 2.41
CA LEU A 121 13.32 18.93 1.98
C LEU A 121 12.85 18.06 3.15
N GLY A 122 11.76 17.32 2.96
CA GLY A 122 11.22 16.39 3.95
C GLY A 122 11.20 14.96 3.41
N GLY A 123 11.35 14.00 4.31
CA GLY A 123 11.38 12.59 3.93
C GLY A 123 12.76 12.10 3.50
N ALA A 124 12.79 10.88 2.96
CA ALA A 124 14.01 10.23 2.47
C ALA A 124 13.71 9.20 1.38
N GLN A 125 14.74 8.86 0.62
CA GLN A 125 14.65 7.83 -0.41
C GLN A 125 15.97 7.09 -0.61
N PHE A 126 15.88 5.79 -0.87
CA PHE A 126 16.96 4.94 -1.33
C PHE A 126 16.42 3.61 -1.87
N TYR A 127 17.24 2.89 -2.63
CA TYR A 127 16.96 1.54 -3.08
C TYR A 127 17.86 0.56 -2.34
N ALA A 128 17.29 -0.56 -1.91
CA ALA A 128 17.98 -1.59 -1.15
C ALA A 128 17.77 -2.95 -1.82
N SER A 129 18.85 -3.58 -2.28
CA SER A 129 18.77 -4.93 -2.88
C SER A 129 18.74 -6.05 -1.86
N LEU A 130 19.09 -5.73 -0.59
CA LEU A 130 19.13 -6.68 0.52
C LEU A 130 20.08 -7.87 0.30
N ASN A 131 20.95 -7.79 -0.72
CA ASN A 131 21.79 -8.90 -1.20
C ASN A 131 21.01 -10.17 -1.54
N LEU A 132 19.74 -10.02 -1.95
CA LEU A 132 18.91 -11.12 -2.41
C LEU A 132 19.03 -11.28 -3.93
N PRO A 133 19.04 -12.52 -4.45
CA PRO A 133 18.87 -12.72 -5.88
C PRO A 133 17.46 -12.26 -6.30
N PRO A 134 17.27 -11.73 -7.52
CA PRO A 134 15.96 -11.27 -7.97
C PRO A 134 14.89 -12.37 -7.94
N GLN A 135 13.66 -12.02 -7.56
CA GLN A 135 12.57 -12.97 -7.28
C GLN A 135 11.33 -12.70 -8.15
N ASP A 136 10.55 -13.74 -8.43
CA ASP A 136 9.23 -13.60 -9.10
C ASP A 136 8.10 -13.27 -8.12
N SER A 137 8.27 -13.62 -6.85
CA SER A 137 7.31 -13.39 -5.79
C SER A 137 8.04 -13.02 -4.50
N LEU A 138 7.59 -11.95 -3.84
CA LEU A 138 8.10 -11.52 -2.54
C LEU A 138 6.99 -10.92 -1.70
N ARG A 139 7.07 -11.17 -0.40
CA ARG A 139 6.38 -10.42 0.64
C ARG A 139 7.32 -9.44 1.29
N LEU A 140 6.95 -8.16 1.32
CA LEU A 140 7.55 -7.15 2.17
C LEU A 140 6.66 -6.93 3.39
N SER A 141 7.24 -6.86 4.58
CA SER A 141 6.55 -6.35 5.77
C SER A 141 7.39 -5.35 6.55
N TYR A 142 6.73 -4.42 7.24
CA TYR A 142 7.33 -3.50 8.19
C TYR A 142 6.26 -2.89 9.09
N TYR A 143 6.69 -2.34 10.21
CA TYR A 143 5.85 -1.50 11.06
C TYR A 143 6.00 -0.03 10.67
N VAL A 144 4.90 0.71 10.68
CA VAL A 144 4.87 2.16 10.42
C VAL A 144 4.03 2.87 11.47
N ARG A 145 4.54 3.99 11.98
CA ARG A 145 3.80 4.89 12.90
C ARG A 145 3.93 6.32 12.42
N PHE A 146 2.81 6.91 12.05
CA PHE A 146 2.69 8.36 11.86
C PHE A 146 2.65 9.02 13.24
N SER A 147 3.41 10.08 13.49
CA SER A 147 3.39 10.73 14.81
C SER A 147 2.01 11.28 15.18
N GLU A 148 1.76 11.51 16.45
CA GLU A 148 0.49 12.13 16.88
C GLU A 148 0.23 13.47 16.16
N GLY A 149 -1.04 13.72 15.83
CA GLY A 149 -1.45 14.94 15.13
C GLY A 149 -0.98 15.05 13.67
N PHE A 150 -0.52 13.95 13.06
CA PHE A 150 -0.15 13.90 11.64
C PHE A 150 -1.32 14.34 10.75
N ASP A 151 -1.13 15.42 10.00
CA ASP A 151 -2.05 15.84 8.96
C ASP A 151 -1.65 15.16 7.65
N PHE A 152 -2.49 14.26 7.14
CA PHE A 152 -2.21 13.54 5.91
C PHE A 152 -2.27 14.42 4.65
N VAL A 153 -2.78 15.66 4.76
CA VAL A 153 -2.94 16.64 3.68
C VAL A 153 -3.61 16.00 2.47
N LYS A 154 -2.87 15.78 1.37
CA LYS A 154 -3.35 15.13 0.15
C LYS A 154 -2.76 13.74 -0.06
N GLY A 155 -1.72 13.39 0.70
CA GLY A 155 -1.04 12.12 0.64
C GLY A 155 0.48 12.22 0.59
N GLY A 156 1.12 11.05 0.56
CA GLY A 156 2.57 10.92 0.47
C GLY A 156 2.98 9.47 0.30
N LYS A 157 4.26 9.24 0.06
CA LYS A 157 4.83 7.93 -0.30
C LYS A 157 5.25 7.13 0.93
N LEU A 158 5.15 5.81 0.81
CA LEU A 158 5.69 4.84 1.75
C LEU A 158 6.49 3.77 1.01
N PRO A 159 7.41 3.07 1.69
CA PRO A 159 8.22 2.00 1.10
C PRO A 159 7.40 0.91 0.42
N GLY A 160 7.91 0.33 -0.66
CA GLY A 160 7.35 -0.86 -1.33
C GLY A 160 8.41 -1.59 -2.17
N LEU A 161 8.01 -2.55 -2.99
CA LEU A 161 8.94 -3.33 -3.81
C LEU A 161 9.22 -2.70 -5.19
N PHE A 162 10.38 -3.00 -5.78
CA PHE A 162 10.75 -2.58 -7.14
C PHE A 162 11.48 -3.67 -7.93
N GLY A 163 11.60 -3.47 -9.24
CA GLY A 163 12.45 -4.23 -10.15
C GLY A 163 12.89 -3.39 -11.35
N GLY A 164 14.06 -3.69 -11.92
CA GLY A 164 14.63 -3.01 -13.08
C GLY A 164 14.94 -1.52 -12.86
N THR A 165 14.77 -0.69 -13.89
CA THR A 165 14.77 0.77 -13.76
C THR A 165 13.61 1.14 -12.85
N ALA A 166 13.90 1.41 -11.59
CA ALA A 166 12.89 1.65 -10.57
C ALA A 166 12.03 2.90 -10.87
N THR A 167 11.00 2.70 -11.69
CA THR A 167 10.23 3.74 -12.36
C THR A 167 9.44 4.56 -11.35
N SER A 168 9.57 5.88 -11.44
CA SER A 168 8.93 6.85 -10.54
C SER A 168 8.79 8.22 -11.21
N GLY A 169 8.19 9.21 -10.53
CA GLY A 169 8.21 10.59 -11.00
C GLY A 169 7.40 10.92 -12.27
N GLY A 170 6.62 9.97 -12.81
CA GLY A 170 5.89 10.13 -14.08
C GLY A 170 6.46 9.28 -15.21
N ASP A 171 7.59 8.61 -15.00
CA ASP A 171 8.17 7.68 -15.96
C ASP A 171 7.40 6.36 -15.91
N ASN A 172 6.55 6.08 -16.89
CA ASN A 172 5.86 4.80 -16.97
C ASN A 172 6.80 3.72 -17.51
N PRO A 173 6.77 2.52 -16.92
CA PRO A 173 7.51 1.40 -17.48
C PRO A 173 6.88 0.88 -18.77
N ASP A 174 7.65 0.18 -19.58
CA ASP A 174 7.18 -0.51 -20.80
C ASP A 174 6.96 -2.02 -20.57
N GLY A 175 7.22 -2.49 -19.36
CA GLY A 175 7.14 -3.90 -18.95
C GLY A 175 8.42 -4.69 -19.15
N ALA A 176 9.43 -4.14 -19.83
CA ALA A 176 10.76 -4.71 -19.91
C ALA A 176 11.77 -3.96 -19.05
N ASN A 177 11.56 -2.66 -18.84
CA ASN A 177 12.50 -1.79 -18.15
C ASN A 177 12.40 -1.84 -16.61
N GLY A 178 11.21 -1.87 -16.02
CA GLY A 178 11.06 -1.88 -14.56
C GLY A 178 9.63 -1.82 -14.04
N PHE A 179 9.48 -1.78 -12.72
CA PHE A 179 8.22 -1.47 -12.03
C PHE A 179 8.49 -0.98 -10.60
N SER A 180 7.49 -0.37 -9.98
CA SER A 180 7.49 -0.14 -8.53
C SER A 180 6.11 -0.30 -7.93
N THR A 181 6.02 -0.72 -6.68
CA THR A 181 4.76 -1.00 -5.95
C THR A 181 4.73 -0.32 -4.58
N ARG A 182 5.26 0.90 -4.50
CA ARG A 182 5.23 1.71 -3.26
C ARG A 182 3.82 1.84 -2.70
N PHE A 183 3.71 2.04 -1.40
CA PHE A 183 2.47 2.47 -0.79
C PHE A 183 2.32 4.00 -0.87
N MET A 184 1.09 4.46 -0.68
CA MET A 184 0.79 5.85 -0.37
C MET A 184 -0.17 5.94 0.81
N TRP A 185 0.01 6.98 1.64
CA TRP A 185 -1.11 7.53 2.39
C TRP A 185 -1.82 8.60 1.54
N ARG A 186 -3.08 8.84 1.86
CA ARG A 186 -3.98 9.83 1.27
C ARG A 186 -4.71 10.56 2.39
N ARG A 187 -5.63 11.45 2.01
CA ARG A 187 -6.53 12.16 2.94
C ARG A 187 -7.11 11.19 3.97
N GLU A 188 -7.24 11.69 5.19
CA GLU A 188 -7.89 10.96 6.29
C GLU A 188 -7.21 9.62 6.62
N GLY A 189 -5.93 9.45 6.25
CA GLY A 189 -5.16 8.25 6.52
C GLY A 189 -5.43 7.10 5.56
N GLN A 190 -6.25 7.30 4.52
CA GLN A 190 -6.49 6.27 3.50
C GLN A 190 -5.19 5.73 2.92
N GLY A 191 -5.02 4.42 2.91
CA GLY A 191 -3.90 3.76 2.25
C GLY A 191 -4.23 3.34 0.82
N GLU A 192 -3.22 3.25 -0.03
CA GLU A 192 -3.28 2.62 -1.36
C GLU A 192 -1.94 1.99 -1.72
N VAL A 193 -1.96 1.00 -2.62
CA VAL A 193 -0.77 0.66 -3.40
C VAL A 193 -0.70 1.64 -4.57
N TYR A 194 0.48 2.22 -4.77
CA TYR A 194 0.77 3.17 -5.84
C TYR A 194 1.80 2.57 -6.79
N ALA A 195 1.32 1.86 -7.79
CA ALA A 195 2.14 1.03 -8.66
C ALA A 195 2.47 1.71 -9.99
N TYR A 196 3.73 1.72 -10.39
CA TYR A 196 4.11 2.02 -11.77
C TYR A 196 4.15 0.71 -12.55
N LEU A 197 3.19 0.55 -13.45
CA LEU A 197 2.95 -0.62 -14.29
C LEU A 197 2.87 -0.19 -15.77
N PRO A 198 3.02 -1.10 -16.75
CA PRO A 198 3.06 -0.74 -18.16
C PRO A 198 1.80 -0.04 -18.70
N ASN A 199 0.66 -0.30 -18.07
CA ASN A 199 -0.62 0.36 -18.40
C ASN A 199 -0.88 1.64 -17.57
N SER A 200 0.10 2.11 -16.81
CA SER A 200 0.01 3.42 -16.12
C SER A 200 -0.01 4.54 -17.17
N THR A 201 -0.73 5.62 -16.90
CA THR A 201 -0.99 6.67 -17.89
C THR A 201 -0.05 7.86 -17.75
N ASN A 202 -0.18 8.64 -16.67
CA ASN A 202 0.67 9.82 -16.43
C ASN A 202 1.51 9.68 -15.16
N TYR A 203 1.03 8.88 -14.21
CA TYR A 203 1.71 8.55 -12.98
C TYR A 203 1.30 7.14 -12.54
N GLY A 204 1.85 6.66 -11.42
CA GLY A 204 1.48 5.38 -10.85
C GLY A 204 -0.03 5.18 -10.66
N THR A 205 -0.45 3.96 -10.92
CA THR A 205 -1.82 3.46 -10.75
C THR A 205 -2.14 3.33 -9.26
N SER A 206 -3.27 3.92 -8.84
CA SER A 206 -3.82 3.76 -7.50
C SER A 206 -4.62 2.47 -7.42
N ILE A 207 -4.26 1.59 -6.49
CA ILE A 207 -4.91 0.29 -6.29
C ILE A 207 -5.35 0.19 -4.83
N GLY A 208 -6.66 -0.04 -4.63
CA GLY A 208 -7.23 -0.28 -3.30
C GLY A 208 -7.31 0.95 -2.40
N ARG A 209 -7.33 2.18 -2.94
CA ARG A 209 -7.42 3.40 -2.12
C ARG A 209 -8.59 3.35 -1.16
N GLY A 210 -8.30 3.54 0.12
CA GLY A 210 -9.30 3.63 1.18
C GLY A 210 -9.83 2.29 1.65
N ASN A 211 -9.32 1.16 1.14
CA ASN A 211 -9.61 -0.16 1.69
C ASN A 211 -9.06 -0.31 3.12
N TRP A 212 -8.06 0.48 3.49
CA TRP A 212 -7.53 0.58 4.85
C TRP A 212 -7.15 2.02 5.18
N HIS A 213 -6.99 2.31 6.48
CA HIS A 213 -6.65 3.63 6.99
C HIS A 213 -5.55 3.51 8.06
N PHE A 214 -4.60 4.45 8.03
CA PHE A 214 -3.59 4.63 9.06
C PHE A 214 -4.10 5.58 10.14
N ILE A 215 -3.80 5.27 11.39
CA ILE A 215 -4.19 6.04 12.56
C ILE A 215 -2.93 6.70 13.14
N PRO A 216 -2.85 8.04 13.17
CA PRO A 216 -1.74 8.74 13.82
C PRO A 216 -1.55 8.31 15.28
N GLY A 217 -0.29 8.22 15.71
CA GLY A 217 0.10 7.75 17.04
C GLY A 217 0.12 6.23 17.20
N THR A 218 -0.35 5.45 16.23
CA THR A 218 -0.46 3.99 16.32
C THR A 218 0.55 3.29 15.42
N TRP A 219 1.18 2.23 15.92
CA TRP A 219 1.95 1.31 15.10
C TRP A 219 1.01 0.45 14.26
N HIS A 220 1.27 0.39 12.96
CA HIS A 220 0.59 -0.52 12.05
C HIS A 220 1.56 -1.49 11.42
N HIS A 221 1.25 -2.79 11.44
CA HIS A 221 1.99 -3.80 10.69
C HIS A 221 1.46 -3.84 9.26
N LEU A 222 2.28 -3.39 8.30
CA LEU A 222 1.91 -3.29 6.90
C LEU A 222 2.65 -4.35 6.09
N GLU A 223 1.91 -5.13 5.32
CA GLU A 223 2.45 -6.23 4.51
C GLU A 223 2.00 -6.08 3.05
N GLN A 224 2.91 -6.39 2.11
CA GLN A 224 2.65 -6.41 0.67
C GLN A 224 3.20 -7.70 0.07
N GLN A 225 2.33 -8.55 -0.47
CA GLN A 225 2.74 -9.62 -1.38
C GLN A 225 2.65 -9.09 -2.81
N VAL A 226 3.72 -9.28 -3.59
CA VAL A 226 3.71 -9.06 -5.03
C VAL A 226 4.07 -10.38 -5.71
N ASP A 227 3.18 -10.84 -6.58
CA ASP A 227 3.42 -11.96 -7.49
C ASP A 227 3.49 -11.40 -8.91
N LEU A 228 4.66 -11.47 -9.53
CA LEU A 228 4.82 -11.01 -10.91
C LEU A 228 4.02 -11.91 -11.85
N ASN A 229 3.48 -11.31 -12.90
CA ASN A 229 2.82 -12.04 -13.96
C ASN A 229 3.84 -12.84 -14.77
N HIS A 230 3.40 -13.95 -15.37
CA HIS A 230 4.14 -14.54 -16.46
C HIS A 230 4.14 -13.56 -17.65
N PRO A 231 5.23 -13.46 -18.43
CA PRO A 231 5.28 -12.65 -19.64
C PRO A 231 4.07 -12.89 -20.54
N GLU A 232 3.53 -11.80 -21.09
CA GLU A 232 2.35 -11.79 -21.97
C GLU A 232 1.04 -12.27 -21.30
N LYS A 233 1.08 -12.68 -20.04
CA LYS A 233 -0.11 -12.96 -19.22
C LYS A 233 -0.40 -11.79 -18.30
N GLY A 234 -1.68 -11.51 -18.09
CA GLY A 234 -2.15 -10.61 -17.05
C GLY A 234 -2.58 -11.42 -15.82
N ASP A 235 -1.68 -12.19 -15.23
CA ASP A 235 -1.96 -13.06 -14.06
C ASP A 235 -1.21 -12.64 -12.78
N GLY A 236 -0.58 -11.46 -12.80
CA GLY A 236 0.10 -10.90 -11.64
C GLY A 236 -0.88 -10.46 -10.56
N ARG A 237 -0.36 -10.34 -9.34
CA ARG A 237 -1.17 -10.07 -8.15
C ARG A 237 -0.46 -9.17 -7.15
N VAL A 238 -1.21 -8.31 -6.48
CA VAL A 238 -0.80 -7.64 -5.24
C VAL A 238 -1.82 -7.94 -4.15
N GLN A 239 -1.32 -8.34 -2.98
CA GLN A 239 -2.13 -8.49 -1.77
C GLN A 239 -1.55 -7.63 -0.66
N VAL A 240 -2.42 -7.08 0.19
CA VAL A 240 -2.02 -6.22 1.31
C VAL A 240 -2.71 -6.67 2.58
N TRP A 241 -1.96 -6.66 3.68
CA TRP A 241 -2.48 -6.82 5.02
C TRP A 241 -2.11 -5.61 5.86
N LEU A 242 -3.06 -5.17 6.70
CA LEU A 242 -2.83 -4.19 7.74
C LEU A 242 -3.22 -4.85 9.06
N ASP A 243 -2.29 -4.88 10.02
CA ASP A 243 -2.49 -5.46 11.34
C ASP A 243 -3.01 -6.91 11.28
N GLY A 244 -2.44 -7.70 10.36
CA GLY A 244 -2.78 -9.11 10.12
C GLY A 244 -4.10 -9.33 9.35
N LYS A 245 -4.88 -8.29 9.04
CA LYS A 245 -6.10 -8.40 8.24
C LYS A 245 -5.82 -8.14 6.76
N LYS A 246 -6.22 -9.04 5.87
CA LYS A 246 -6.15 -8.82 4.42
C LYS A 246 -7.11 -7.69 4.01
N VAL A 247 -6.57 -6.61 3.48
CA VAL A 247 -7.30 -5.40 3.06
C VAL A 247 -7.31 -5.19 1.54
N LEU A 248 -6.41 -5.86 0.82
CA LEU A 248 -6.39 -5.84 -0.64
C LEU A 248 -6.03 -7.21 -1.19
N ASP A 249 -6.65 -7.54 -2.32
CA ASP A 249 -6.38 -8.72 -3.12
C ASP A 249 -6.66 -8.42 -4.59
N GLN A 250 -5.72 -7.73 -5.23
CA GLN A 250 -5.82 -7.30 -6.62
C GLN A 250 -5.11 -8.31 -7.52
N SER A 251 -5.86 -9.00 -8.37
CA SER A 251 -5.32 -9.88 -9.42
C SER A 251 -5.38 -9.20 -10.79
N ARG A 252 -4.92 -9.91 -11.81
CA ARG A 252 -4.93 -9.48 -13.21
C ARG A 252 -4.06 -8.26 -13.50
N LEU A 253 -2.94 -8.17 -12.80
CA LEU A 253 -1.96 -7.11 -13.00
C LEU A 253 -0.92 -7.56 -14.03
N GLN A 254 -0.42 -6.59 -14.79
CA GLN A 254 0.72 -6.76 -15.69
C GLN A 254 1.86 -5.92 -15.14
N PHE A 255 2.90 -6.57 -14.63
CA PHE A 255 4.14 -5.96 -14.18
C PHE A 255 5.22 -6.00 -15.27
N ARG A 256 5.27 -7.11 -16.01
CA ARG A 256 6.35 -7.38 -16.96
C ARG A 256 5.89 -8.02 -18.26
N THR A 257 6.73 -7.90 -19.28
CA THR A 257 6.63 -8.54 -20.60
C THR A 257 7.81 -9.49 -20.87
N THR A 258 8.76 -9.62 -19.94
CA THR A 258 9.96 -10.47 -20.05
C THR A 258 10.24 -11.20 -18.75
N GLU A 259 10.78 -12.42 -18.80
CA GLU A 259 11.20 -13.20 -17.62
C GLU A 259 12.40 -12.60 -16.89
N THR A 260 13.18 -11.74 -17.56
CA THR A 260 14.39 -11.12 -16.99
C THR A 260 14.07 -10.05 -15.96
N LEU A 261 12.89 -9.43 -16.03
CA LEU A 261 12.46 -8.41 -15.09
C LEU A 261 11.86 -9.08 -13.84
N LYS A 262 12.52 -8.95 -12.70
CA LYS A 262 12.16 -9.57 -11.42
C LYS A 262 12.12 -8.53 -10.30
N ILE A 263 11.62 -8.91 -9.13
CA ILE A 263 11.68 -8.08 -7.92
C ILE A 263 13.12 -8.08 -7.41
N GLU A 264 13.71 -6.90 -7.28
CA GLU A 264 15.12 -6.72 -6.94
C GLU A 264 15.33 -6.20 -5.51
N GLY A 265 14.28 -5.72 -4.84
CA GLY A 265 14.35 -5.35 -3.43
C GLY A 265 13.35 -4.28 -3.02
N ILE A 266 13.74 -3.49 -2.02
CA ILE A 266 12.90 -2.45 -1.41
C ILE A 266 13.24 -1.09 -2.02
N PHE A 267 12.20 -0.41 -2.47
CA PHE A 267 12.22 1.01 -2.75
C PHE A 267 11.71 1.76 -1.53
N PHE A 268 12.64 2.16 -0.65
CA PHE A 268 12.32 3.04 0.46
C PHE A 268 12.14 4.45 -0.09
N SER A 269 10.92 4.97 -0.04
CA SER A 269 10.60 6.31 -0.55
C SER A 269 9.47 6.86 0.28
N THR A 270 9.76 7.90 1.05
CA THR A 270 8.74 8.56 1.84
C THR A 270 8.91 10.06 1.85
N PHE A 271 7.83 10.76 1.53
CA PHE A 271 7.70 12.22 1.46
C PHE A 271 6.23 12.56 1.27
N PHE A 272 5.85 13.79 1.64
CA PHE A 272 4.58 14.36 1.18
C PHE A 272 4.68 14.57 -0.33
N GLY A 273 4.09 13.71 -1.15
CA GLY A 273 3.89 14.02 -2.58
C GLY A 273 2.82 15.09 -2.69
N GLY A 274 2.52 15.77 -3.80
CA GLY A 274 2.85 15.54 -5.20
C GLY A 274 3.61 16.72 -5.79
N ASN A 275 3.14 17.28 -6.90
CA ASN A 275 3.91 18.19 -7.75
C ASN A 275 3.76 19.68 -7.43
N ASP A 276 3.09 20.05 -6.34
CA ASP A 276 2.90 21.45 -5.95
C ASP A 276 2.85 21.63 -4.42
N SER A 277 2.92 22.89 -3.96
CA SER A 277 2.99 23.25 -2.54
C SER A 277 1.71 22.97 -1.74
N SER A 278 0.57 22.73 -2.39
CA SER A 278 -0.70 22.42 -1.71
C SER A 278 -0.73 21.01 -1.09
N TRP A 279 0.34 20.25 -1.25
CA TRP A 279 0.54 18.99 -0.56
C TRP A 279 1.47 19.07 0.65
N ALA A 280 2.06 20.24 0.90
CA ALA A 280 3.02 20.39 1.96
C ALA A 280 2.39 20.15 3.35
N THR A 281 3.14 19.49 4.24
CA THR A 281 2.72 19.37 5.64
C THR A 281 2.69 20.75 6.31
N PRO A 282 1.64 21.11 7.07
CA PRO A 282 1.59 22.39 7.78
C PRO A 282 2.45 22.41 9.05
N LYS A 283 2.99 21.25 9.47
CA LYS A 283 3.71 21.08 10.75
C LYS A 283 4.97 20.26 10.55
N ASP A 284 5.93 20.47 11.43
CA ASP A 284 7.02 19.52 11.64
C ASP A 284 6.43 18.21 12.15
N ILE A 285 6.65 17.14 11.40
CA ILE A 285 6.04 15.84 11.70
C ILE A 285 7.03 14.72 11.40
N THR A 286 6.77 13.52 11.93
CA THR A 286 7.63 12.36 11.72
C THR A 286 6.83 11.11 11.36
N VAL A 287 7.50 10.19 10.68
CA VAL A 287 7.03 8.81 10.47
C VAL A 287 8.15 7.89 10.92
N ASP A 288 7.81 6.94 11.78
CA ASP A 288 8.73 5.94 12.29
C ASP A 288 8.50 4.61 11.55
N PHE A 289 9.59 3.91 11.24
CA PHE A 289 9.56 2.59 10.61
C PHE A 289 10.36 1.59 11.43
N ALA A 290 9.88 0.36 11.54
CA ALA A 290 10.55 -0.67 12.33
C ALA A 290 10.43 -2.06 11.71
N ASN A 291 11.37 -2.94 12.07
CA ASN A 291 11.31 -4.39 11.88
C ASN A 291 10.92 -4.80 10.44
N PHE A 292 11.72 -4.37 9.47
CA PHE A 292 11.49 -4.75 8.08
C PHE A 292 11.81 -6.23 7.88
N SER A 293 10.99 -6.91 7.08
CA SER A 293 11.28 -8.28 6.66
C SER A 293 10.87 -8.53 5.21
N VAL A 294 11.56 -9.49 4.59
CA VAL A 294 11.22 -9.99 3.25
C VAL A 294 11.11 -11.51 3.30
N GLU A 295 10.01 -12.04 2.78
CA GLU A 295 9.68 -13.46 2.81
C GLU A 295 9.26 -13.95 1.40
N GLN A 296 9.46 -15.25 1.15
CA GLN A 296 9.00 -15.96 -0.05
C GLN A 296 7.82 -16.86 0.28
#